data_AF-A0A532EWH8-F1
#
_entry.id   AF-A0A532EWH8-F1
#
_cell.length_a   1.000
_cell.length_b   1.000
_cell.length_c   1.000
_cell.angle_alpha   90.00
_cell.angle_beta   90.00
_cell.angle_gamma   90.00
#
_symmetry.space_group_name_H-M   'P 1'
#
loop_
_entity.id
_entity.type
_entity.pdbx_description
1 polymer ?
#
loop_
_entity_poly.entity_id
_entity_poly.type
_entity_poly.pdbx_seq_one_letter_code
_entity_poly.pdbx_strand_id
1 'polypeptide(L)'
;MKKNAMIVCLAMIGAVALIIVLWFGKDWLQSTGRNIECNDGPRQTIDLRNFITENSPTSYELEVTVATKVRISGKIEPVLLQQLSEALQQTKEFHKLLVSSYNGCAMSKAEYTRLGVGFQAMDRLARQIDTLTKQPALTDVDRLKLSDLVTQYIALAQKAAHE
;
A
#
# COMPACT_ATOMS: atom_id res chain seq x y z
N MET A 1 -28.28 0.93 42.72
CA MET A 1 -27.44 1.80 41.87
C MET A 1 -28.17 3.13 41.65
N LYS A 2 -27.49 4.28 41.77
CA LYS A 2 -28.11 5.60 41.55
C LYS A 2 -28.66 5.66 40.11
N LYS A 3 -29.90 6.14 39.91
CA LYS A 3 -30.56 6.22 38.60
C LYS A 3 -29.66 6.84 37.51
N ASN A 4 -28.83 7.81 37.90
CA ASN A 4 -27.90 8.49 37.01
C ASN A 4 -26.76 7.57 36.51
N ALA A 5 -26.27 6.65 37.34
CA ALA A 5 -25.24 5.68 36.94
C ALA A 5 -25.79 4.62 35.96
N MET A 6 -27.07 4.26 36.09
CA MET A 6 -27.76 3.33 35.19
C MET A 6 -27.98 3.93 33.81
N ILE A 7 -28.37 5.21 33.74
CA ILE A 7 -28.54 5.96 32.48
C ILE A 7 -27.19 6.11 31.75
N VAL A 8 -26.12 6.43 32.48
CA VAL A 8 -24.77 6.56 31.89
C VAL A 8 -24.25 5.22 31.35
N CYS A 9 -24.49 4.10 32.05
CA CYS A 9 -24.10 2.78 31.55
C CYS A 9 -24.87 2.38 30.29
N LEU A 10 -26.18 2.63 30.24
CA LEU A 10 -27.01 2.37 29.06
C LEU A 10 -26.58 3.21 27.85
N ALA A 11 -26.25 4.48 28.07
CA ALA A 11 -25.75 5.37 27.01
C ALA A 11 -24.40 4.90 26.46
N MET A 12 -23.48 4.45 27.32
CA MET A 12 -22.19 3.88 26.91
C MET A 12 -22.35 2.62 26.07
N ILE A 13 -23.21 1.68 26.50
CA ILE A 13 -23.48 0.44 25.75
C ILE A 13 -24.11 0.77 24.39
N GLY A 14 -25.06 1.70 24.34
CA GLY A 14 -25.69 2.15 23.10
C GLY A 14 -24.68 2.77 22.12
N ALA A 15 -23.77 3.62 22.60
CA ALA A 15 -22.73 4.22 21.78
C ALA A 15 -21.76 3.18 21.21
N VAL A 16 -21.31 2.22 22.03
CA VAL A 16 -20.42 1.13 21.58
C VAL A 16 -21.11 0.25 20.54
N ALA A 17 -22.37 -0.13 20.78
CA ALA A 17 -23.13 -0.93 19.82
C ALA A 17 -23.32 -0.18 18.48
N LEU A 18 -23.58 1.12 18.52
CA LEU A 18 -23.74 1.94 17.32
C LEU A 18 -22.44 2.06 16.52
N ILE A 19 -21.30 2.21 17.20
CA ILE A 19 -19.97 2.18 16.55
C ILE A 19 -19.74 0.83 15.87
N ILE A 20 -20.03 -0.28 16.55
CA ILE A 20 -19.87 -1.63 15.99
C ILE A 20 -20.76 -1.81 14.75
N VAL A 21 -22.03 -1.42 14.81
CA VAL A 21 -22.97 -1.52 13.68
C VAL A 21 -22.51 -0.65 12.49
N LEU A 22 -22.03 0.57 12.75
CA LEU A 22 -21.48 1.41 11.68
C LEU A 22 -20.22 0.81 11.07
N TRP A 23 -19.38 0.15 11.87
CA TRP A 23 -18.18 -0.53 11.40
C TRP A 23 -18.52 -1.73 10.51
N PHE A 24 -19.38 -2.65 10.99
CA PHE A 24 -19.82 -3.81 10.23
C PHE A 24 -20.67 -3.44 9.01
N GLY A 25 -21.52 -2.42 9.11
CA GLY A 25 -22.33 -1.94 7.99
C GLY A 25 -21.46 -1.36 6.88
N LYS A 26 -20.44 -0.57 7.24
CA LYS A 26 -19.45 -0.04 6.29
C LYS A 26 -18.61 -1.17 5.68
N ASP A 27 -18.17 -2.13 6.49
CA ASP A 27 -17.39 -3.27 6.03
C ASP A 27 -18.17 -4.16 5.06
N TRP A 28 -19.46 -4.41 5.33
CA TRP A 28 -20.32 -5.21 4.47
C TRP A 28 -20.68 -4.51 3.14
N LEU A 29 -20.93 -3.20 3.20
CA LEU A 29 -21.18 -2.38 2.00
C LEU A 29 -19.94 -2.28 1.08
N GLN A 30 -18.74 -2.37 1.66
CA GLN A 30 -17.48 -2.34 0.92
C GLN A 30 -17.03 -3.74 0.45
N SER A 31 -17.33 -4.80 1.22
CA SER A 31 -16.93 -6.18 0.92
C SER A 31 -17.78 -6.86 -0.16
N THR A 32 -18.94 -6.31 -0.50
CA THR A 32 -19.75 -6.85 -1.60
C THR A 32 -19.20 -6.31 -2.92
N GLY A 33 -18.14 -6.94 -3.42
CA GLY A 33 -17.51 -6.59 -4.70
C GLY A 33 -18.57 -6.41 -5.78
N ARG A 34 -18.77 -5.17 -6.24
CA ARG A 34 -19.76 -4.87 -7.27
C ARG A 34 -19.24 -5.44 -8.58
N ASN A 35 -20.03 -6.30 -9.20
CA ASN A 35 -19.80 -6.66 -10.60
C ASN A 35 -20.16 -5.44 -11.45
N ILE A 36 -19.16 -4.88 -12.12
CA ILE A 36 -19.34 -3.82 -13.11
C ILE A 36 -19.29 -4.45 -14.50
N GLU A 37 -20.22 -4.07 -15.37
CA GLU A 37 -20.13 -4.39 -16.79
C GLU A 37 -19.28 -3.33 -17.49
N CYS A 38 -18.16 -3.77 -18.07
CA CYS A 38 -17.31 -2.94 -18.91
C CYS A 38 -17.30 -3.48 -20.34
N ASN A 39 -16.74 -2.72 -21.29
CA ASN A 39 -16.70 -3.09 -22.71
C ASN A 39 -15.95 -4.41 -23.01
N ASP A 40 -15.07 -4.86 -22.12
CA ASP A 40 -14.31 -6.11 -22.20
C ASP A 40 -14.90 -7.24 -21.33
N GLY A 41 -16.10 -7.02 -20.77
CA GLY A 41 -16.87 -8.00 -20.00
C GLY A 41 -17.11 -7.60 -18.54
N PRO A 42 -17.90 -8.42 -17.81
CA PRO A 42 -18.16 -8.21 -16.39
C PRO A 42 -16.90 -8.46 -15.56
N ARG A 43 -16.64 -7.61 -14.57
CA ARG A 43 -15.52 -7.77 -13.63
C ARG A 43 -15.89 -7.32 -12.23
N GLN A 44 -15.24 -7.90 -11.23
CA GLN A 44 -15.37 -7.46 -9.84
C GLN A 44 -14.55 -6.20 -9.61
N THR A 45 -15.15 -5.21 -8.95
CA THR A 45 -14.42 -4.05 -8.44
C THR A 45 -13.41 -4.50 -7.38
N ILE A 46 -12.18 -4.02 -7.52
CA ILE A 46 -11.13 -4.23 -6.54
C ILE A 46 -11.29 -3.17 -5.45
N ASP A 47 -11.44 -3.58 -4.19
CA ASP A 47 -11.40 -2.63 -3.08
C ASP A 47 -9.95 -2.12 -2.93
N LEU A 48 -9.73 -0.83 -3.22
CA LEU A 48 -8.42 -0.19 -3.06
C LEU A 48 -7.84 -0.39 -1.66
N ARG A 49 -8.67 -0.41 -0.62
CA ARG A 49 -8.23 -0.48 0.76
C ARG A 49 -7.63 -1.85 1.05
N ASN A 50 -8.38 -2.91 0.76
CA ASN A 50 -7.92 -4.29 0.92
C ASN A 50 -6.76 -4.59 -0.02
N PHE A 51 -6.81 -4.07 -1.25
CA PHE A 51 -5.77 -4.30 -2.24
C PHE A 51 -4.42 -3.69 -1.83
N ILE A 52 -4.39 -2.46 -1.30
CA ILE A 52 -3.14 -1.84 -0.83
C ILE A 52 -2.60 -2.58 0.40
N THR A 53 -3.47 -3.03 1.32
CA THR A 53 -3.03 -3.75 2.52
C THR A 53 -2.59 -5.20 2.23
N GLU A 54 -3.24 -5.90 1.29
CA GLU A 54 -2.95 -7.31 1.00
C GLU A 54 -1.84 -7.48 -0.05
N ASN A 55 -1.77 -6.63 -1.07
CA ASN A 55 -0.81 -6.78 -2.17
C ASN A 55 0.45 -5.92 -2.03
N SER A 56 0.56 -5.06 -1.01
CA SER A 56 1.82 -4.34 -0.75
C SER A 56 2.18 -4.17 0.74
N PRO A 57 2.03 -5.19 1.60
CA PRO A 57 2.40 -5.08 3.01
C PRO A 57 3.88 -4.72 3.19
N THR A 58 4.77 -5.23 2.32
CA THR A 58 6.21 -4.94 2.45
C THR A 58 6.61 -3.55 1.96
N SER A 59 5.95 -2.99 0.93
CA SER A 59 6.22 -1.61 0.55
C SER A 59 5.76 -0.62 1.62
N TYR A 60 4.69 -0.96 2.36
CA TYR A 60 4.24 -0.18 3.52
C TYR A 60 5.22 -0.27 4.70
N GLU A 61 5.72 -1.46 5.03
CA GLU A 61 6.76 -1.60 6.06
C GLU A 61 8.06 -0.87 5.69
N LEU A 62 8.43 -0.91 4.42
CA LEU A 62 9.58 -0.16 3.90
C LEU A 62 9.33 1.36 3.96
N GLU A 63 8.13 1.83 3.58
CA GLU A 63 7.72 3.24 3.71
C GLU A 63 7.86 3.72 5.15
N VAL A 64 7.37 2.94 6.12
CA VAL A 64 7.55 3.24 7.55
C VAL A 64 9.03 3.26 7.93
N THR A 65 9.81 2.26 7.51
CA THR A 65 11.24 2.17 7.85
C THR A 65 12.06 3.34 7.26
N VAL A 66 11.74 3.76 6.04
CA VAL A 66 12.34 4.93 5.36
C VAL A 66 11.89 6.23 6.03
N ALA A 67 10.60 6.38 6.31
CA ALA A 67 10.03 7.57 6.97
C ALA A 67 10.61 7.75 8.39
N THR A 68 10.88 6.67 9.10
CA THR A 68 11.49 6.74 10.43
C THR A 68 12.96 7.21 10.36
N LYS A 69 13.61 7.21 9.18
CA LYS A 69 15.00 7.60 8.84
C LYS A 69 16.14 6.96 9.66
N VAL A 70 15.93 6.65 10.93
CA VAL A 70 16.89 6.18 11.93
C VAL A 70 17.57 4.87 11.54
N ARG A 71 16.88 3.95 10.84
CA ARG A 71 17.43 2.64 10.48
C ARG A 71 18.23 2.63 9.18
N ILE A 72 18.02 3.59 8.29
CA ILE A 72 18.57 3.58 6.92
C ILE A 72 19.57 4.73 6.70
N SER A 73 19.48 5.83 7.45
CA SER A 73 20.37 7.00 7.31
C SER A 73 21.86 6.69 7.52
N GLY A 74 22.20 5.63 8.26
CA GLY A 74 23.57 5.15 8.41
C GLY A 74 24.03 4.12 7.37
N LYS A 75 23.14 3.71 6.45
CA LYS A 75 23.35 2.59 5.50
C LYS A 75 23.33 3.04 4.04
N ILE A 76 22.63 4.12 3.73
CA ILE A 76 22.45 4.67 2.38
C ILE A 76 22.69 6.18 2.42
N GLU A 77 23.18 6.75 1.32
CA GLU A 77 23.27 8.19 1.16
C GLU A 77 21.91 8.89 1.34
N PRO A 78 21.87 10.06 2.00
CA PRO A 78 20.63 10.75 2.31
C PRO A 78 19.83 11.15 1.05
N VAL A 79 20.52 11.39 -0.07
CA VAL A 79 19.89 11.73 -1.36
C VAL A 79 19.12 10.53 -1.91
N LEU A 80 19.72 9.34 -1.92
CA LEU A 80 19.05 8.10 -2.35
C LEU A 80 17.85 7.77 -1.46
N LEU A 81 17.96 8.01 -0.15
CA LEU A 81 16.86 7.76 0.78
C LEU A 81 15.65 8.66 0.50
N GLN A 82 15.90 9.94 0.20
CA GLN A 82 14.85 10.88 -0.20
C GLN A 82 14.18 10.44 -1.51
N GLN A 83 14.98 10.10 -2.53
CA GLN A 83 14.46 9.63 -3.82
C GLN A 83 13.67 8.32 -3.68
N LEU A 84 14.11 7.40 -2.82
CA LEU A 84 13.37 6.18 -2.52
C LEU A 84 12.02 6.49 -1.88
N SER A 85 11.98 7.42 -0.92
CA SER A 85 10.72 7.83 -0.28
C SER A 85 9.73 8.41 -1.31
N GLU A 86 10.22 9.26 -2.21
CA GLU A 86 9.42 9.84 -3.29
C GLU A 86 8.93 8.75 -4.26
N ALA A 87 9.81 7.83 -4.67
CA ALA A 87 9.47 6.71 -5.54
C ALA A 87 8.42 5.78 -4.91
N LEU A 88 8.53 5.48 -3.61
CA LEU A 88 7.54 4.67 -2.87
C LEU A 88 6.18 5.38 -2.85
N GLN A 89 6.16 6.67 -2.54
CA GLN A 89 4.93 7.47 -2.54
C GLN A 89 4.30 7.55 -3.95
N GLN A 90 5.11 7.78 -4.97
CA GLN A 90 4.64 7.83 -6.37
C GLN A 90 4.08 6.49 -6.82
N THR A 91 4.74 5.38 -6.49
CA THR A 91 4.28 4.02 -6.79
C THR A 91 2.91 3.76 -6.18
N LYS A 92 2.70 4.18 -4.92
CA LYS A 92 1.43 4.03 -4.20
C LYS A 92 0.30 4.82 -4.87
N GLU A 93 0.54 6.06 -5.25
CA GLU A 93 -0.45 6.87 -5.96
C GLU A 93 -0.75 6.31 -7.36
N PHE A 94 0.28 5.84 -8.08
CA PHE A 94 0.08 5.18 -9.37
C PHE A 94 -0.76 3.89 -9.24
N HIS A 95 -0.53 3.10 -8.19
CA HIS A 95 -1.32 1.90 -7.94
C HIS A 95 -2.80 2.22 -7.65
N LYS A 96 -3.06 3.27 -6.86
CA LYS A 96 -4.43 3.76 -6.61
C LYS A 96 -5.10 4.20 -7.92
N LEU A 97 -4.39 4.96 -8.74
CA LEU A 97 -4.89 5.42 -10.03
C LEU A 97 -5.26 4.23 -10.92
N LEU A 98 -4.40 3.21 -11.00
CA LEU A 98 -4.65 2.04 -11.81
C LEU A 98 -5.87 1.25 -11.39
N VAL A 99 -6.00 0.99 -10.09
CA VAL A 99 -7.17 0.28 -9.57
C VAL A 99 -8.44 1.10 -9.79
N SER A 100 -8.36 2.43 -9.60
CA SER A 100 -9.48 3.34 -9.89
C SER A 100 -9.87 3.30 -11.38
N SER A 101 -8.90 3.37 -12.29
CA SER A 101 -9.13 3.30 -13.74
C SER A 101 -9.69 1.94 -14.18
N TYR A 102 -9.23 0.85 -13.57
CA TYR A 102 -9.75 -0.50 -13.80
C TYR A 102 -11.20 -0.64 -13.31
N ASN A 103 -11.50 -0.15 -12.10
CA ASN A 103 -12.85 -0.14 -11.53
C ASN A 103 -13.79 0.83 -12.26
N GLY A 104 -13.26 1.87 -12.91
CA GLY A 104 -14.03 2.84 -13.68
C GLY A 104 -14.24 2.46 -15.15
N CYS A 105 -13.84 1.25 -15.57
CA CYS A 105 -13.81 0.81 -16.97
C CYS A 105 -12.98 1.71 -17.92
N ALA A 106 -12.16 2.63 -17.39
CA ALA A 106 -11.27 3.48 -18.18
C ALA A 106 -10.06 2.70 -18.72
N MET A 107 -9.83 1.51 -18.19
CA MET A 107 -8.76 0.59 -18.58
C MET A 107 -9.32 -0.82 -18.80
N SER A 108 -8.81 -1.50 -19.82
CA SER A 108 -9.12 -2.92 -20.06
C SER A 108 -8.43 -3.84 -19.07
N LYS A 109 -8.94 -5.07 -18.94
CA LYS A 109 -8.29 -6.13 -18.15
C LYS A 109 -6.88 -6.46 -18.65
N ALA A 110 -6.66 -6.41 -19.96
CA ALA A 110 -5.36 -6.66 -20.56
C ALA A 110 -4.35 -5.58 -20.16
N GLU A 111 -4.73 -4.31 -20.23
CA GLU A 111 -3.87 -3.17 -19.82
C GLU A 111 -3.57 -3.21 -18.33
N TYR A 112 -4.58 -3.46 -17.49
CA TYR A 112 -4.39 -3.58 -16.05
C TYR A 112 -3.41 -4.73 -15.70
N THR A 113 -3.56 -5.88 -16.36
CA THR A 113 -2.65 -7.02 -16.18
C THR A 113 -1.23 -6.69 -16.64
N ARG A 114 -1.08 -6.01 -17.78
CA ARG A 114 0.22 -5.57 -18.32
C ARG A 114 0.95 -4.67 -17.33
N LEU A 115 0.26 -3.65 -16.81
CA LEU A 115 0.83 -2.70 -15.85
C LEU A 115 1.09 -3.35 -14.49
N GLY A 116 0.25 -4.33 -14.09
CA GLY A 116 0.44 -5.13 -12.87
C GLY A 116 1.78 -5.88 -12.79
N VAL A 117 2.36 -6.29 -13.92
CA VAL A 117 3.69 -6.94 -13.94
C VAL A 117 4.78 -5.99 -13.43
N GLY A 118 4.68 -4.69 -13.76
CA GLY A 118 5.61 -3.66 -13.26
C GLY A 118 5.57 -3.54 -11.74
N PHE A 119 4.37 -3.59 -11.14
CA PHE A 119 4.22 -3.59 -9.69
C PHE A 119 4.79 -4.81 -9.01
N GLN A 120 4.62 -5.99 -9.61
CA GLN A 120 5.23 -7.20 -9.05
C GLN A 120 6.76 -7.11 -9.03
N ALA A 121 7.36 -6.49 -10.05
CA ALA A 121 8.81 -6.24 -10.06
C ALA A 121 9.22 -5.22 -8.99
N MET A 122 8.48 -4.11 -8.84
CA MET A 122 8.71 -3.12 -7.77
C MET A 122 8.58 -3.75 -6.38
N ASP A 123 7.56 -4.58 -6.15
CA ASP A 123 7.34 -5.24 -4.86
C ASP A 123 8.46 -6.24 -4.52
N ARG A 124 8.98 -6.98 -5.51
CA ARG A 124 10.16 -7.83 -5.30
C ARG A 124 11.40 -7.02 -4.91
N LEU A 125 11.60 -5.85 -5.52
CA LEU A 125 12.70 -4.95 -5.16
C LEU A 125 12.50 -4.40 -3.75
N ALA A 126 11.30 -3.92 -3.42
CA ALA A 126 10.95 -3.43 -2.08
C ALA A 126 11.21 -4.49 -0.99
N ARG A 127 10.83 -5.74 -1.24
CA ARG A 127 11.11 -6.87 -0.32
C ARG A 127 12.60 -7.11 -0.09
N GLN A 128 13.42 -7.01 -1.13
CA GLN A 128 14.87 -7.18 -1.00
C GLN A 128 15.51 -6.01 -0.25
N ILE A 129 15.08 -4.78 -0.54
CA ILE A 129 15.51 -3.56 0.18
C ILE A 129 15.13 -3.68 1.65
N ASP A 130 13.89 -4.04 1.96
CA ASP A 130 13.40 -4.23 3.33
C ASP A 130 14.21 -5.30 4.08
N THR A 131 14.47 -6.44 3.43
CA THR A 131 15.29 -7.52 4.00
C THR A 131 16.69 -7.02 4.40
N LEU A 132 17.37 -6.28 3.51
CA LEU A 132 18.71 -5.75 3.78
C LEU A 132 18.69 -4.64 4.84
N THR A 133 17.68 -3.77 4.82
CA THR A 133 17.56 -2.67 5.80
C THR A 133 17.24 -3.16 7.21
N LYS A 134 16.57 -4.31 7.36
CA LYS A 134 16.31 -4.96 8.64
C LYS A 134 17.53 -5.64 9.27
N GLN A 135 18.61 -5.87 8.51
CA GLN A 135 19.83 -6.47 9.07
C GLN A 135 20.50 -5.51 10.08
N PRO A 136 20.98 -6.00 11.24
CA PRO A 136 21.56 -5.14 12.28
C PRO A 136 22.89 -4.50 11.84
N ALA A 137 23.67 -5.18 11.01
CA ALA A 137 24.89 -4.67 10.40
C ALA A 137 24.95 -5.15 8.94
N LEU A 138 25.29 -4.26 8.01
CA LEU A 138 25.53 -4.62 6.61
C LEU A 138 27.03 -4.67 6.35
N THR A 139 27.45 -5.68 5.61
CA THR A 139 28.77 -5.71 4.99
C THR A 139 28.88 -4.66 3.87
N ASP A 140 30.08 -4.32 3.43
CA ASP A 140 30.25 -3.38 2.31
C ASP A 140 29.60 -3.91 1.01
N VAL A 141 29.62 -5.22 0.81
CA VAL A 141 28.94 -5.89 -0.32
C VAL A 141 27.42 -5.71 -0.21
N ASP A 142 26.85 -5.88 0.98
CA ASP A 142 25.40 -5.70 1.19
C ASP A 142 24.99 -4.23 1.03
N ARG A 143 25.85 -3.28 1.41
CA ARG A 143 25.60 -1.84 1.19
C ARG A 143 25.56 -1.49 -0.29
N LEU A 144 26.52 -2.00 -1.06
CA LEU A 144 26.53 -1.82 -2.52
C LEU A 144 25.29 -2.42 -3.17
N LYS A 145 24.92 -3.64 -2.77
CA LYS A 145 23.70 -4.31 -3.24
C LYS A 145 22.44 -3.53 -2.86
N LEU A 146 22.37 -3.01 -1.65
CA LEU A 146 21.25 -2.19 -1.19
C LEU A 146 21.12 -0.91 -2.03
N SER A 147 22.22 -0.22 -2.30
CA SER A 147 22.22 0.97 -3.16
C SER A 147 21.71 0.65 -4.56
N ASP A 148 22.23 -0.43 -5.18
CA ASP A 148 21.81 -0.87 -6.51
C ASP A 148 20.31 -1.23 -6.56
N LEU A 149 19.81 -1.97 -5.57
CA LEU A 149 18.37 -2.30 -5.48
C LEU A 149 17.50 -1.05 -5.35
N VAL A 150 17.92 -0.06 -4.58
CA VAL A 150 17.20 1.21 -4.44
C VAL A 150 17.21 1.98 -5.76
N THR A 151 18.34 2.06 -6.46
CA THR A 151 18.42 2.69 -7.79
C THR A 151 17.51 1.99 -8.80
N GLN A 152 17.50 0.66 -8.81
CA GLN A 152 16.60 -0.11 -9.68
C GLN A 152 15.12 0.15 -9.35
N TYR A 153 14.77 0.25 -8.06
CA TYR A 153 13.41 0.58 -7.64
C TYR A 153 12.99 1.97 -8.14
N ILE A 154 13.84 2.98 -7.94
CA ILE A 154 13.58 4.36 -8.38
C ILE A 154 13.39 4.41 -9.90
N ALA A 155 14.30 3.79 -10.67
CA ALA A 155 14.22 3.78 -12.12
C ALA A 155 12.93 3.12 -12.63
N LEU A 156 12.51 2.02 -11.99
CA LEU A 156 11.27 1.34 -12.34
C LEU A 156 10.02 2.16 -11.99
N ALA A 157 10.02 2.82 -10.83
CA ALA A 157 8.93 3.70 -10.41
C ALA A 157 8.79 4.92 -11.33
N GLN A 158 9.91 5.54 -11.72
CA GLN A 158 9.93 6.65 -12.67
C GLN A 158 9.41 6.22 -14.05
N LYS A 159 9.85 5.06 -14.55
CA LYS A 159 9.33 4.51 -15.81
C LYS A 159 7.82 4.29 -15.75
N ALA A 160 7.32 3.71 -14.66
CA ALA A 160 5.89 3.44 -14.48
C ALA A 160 5.05 4.72 -14.44
N ALA A 161 5.60 5.84 -13.96
CA ALA A 161 4.91 7.12 -13.93
C ALA A 161 4.85 7.85 -15.29
N HIS A 162 5.63 7.41 -16.27
CA HIS A 162 5.68 7.99 -17.62
C HIS A 162 5.00 7.11 -18.68
N GLU A 163 4.42 5.97 -18.31
CA GLU A 163 3.51 5.16 -19.14
C GLU A 163 2.05 5.60 -18.98
#